data_AF-A0A2D5IA13-F1
#
_entry.id   AF-A0A2D5IA13-F1
#
_cell.length_a   1.000
_cell.length_b   1.000
_cell.length_c   1.000
_cell.angle_alpha   90.00
_cell.angle_beta   90.00
_cell.angle_gamma   90.00
#
_symmetry.space_group_name_H-M   'P 1'
#
loop_
_entity.id
_entity.type
_entity.pdbx_description
1 polymer ?
#
loop_
_entity_poly.entity_id
_entity_poly.type
_entity_poly.pdbx_seq_one_letter_code
_entity_poly.pdbx_strand_id
1 'polypeptide(L)'
;SSETEKREQKKGLQQALRAAYEDLKQSWSGYDGYDAWFGRELNNAQLSTVASYNDLVPAFDSLLQQAEGDLEQFYRLVQELAELPADEREL
;
A
#
# COMPACT_ATOMS: atom_id res chain seq x y z
N SER A 1 -2.06 -29.38 -6.83
CA SER A 1 -2.65 -28.57 -7.89
C SER A 1 -1.73 -28.56 -9.10
N SER A 2 -2.28 -28.75 -10.29
CA SER A 2 -1.55 -28.60 -11.56
C SER A 2 -1.15 -27.13 -11.77
N GLU A 3 -0.16 -26.89 -12.64
CA GLU A 3 0.29 -25.51 -12.94
C GLU A 3 -0.83 -24.66 -13.56
N THR A 4 -1.70 -25.30 -14.34
CA THR A 4 -2.90 -24.69 -14.95
C THR A 4 -3.91 -24.27 -13.88
N GLU A 5 -4.22 -25.14 -12.92
CA GLU A 5 -5.14 -24.82 -11.81
C GLU A 5 -4.65 -23.63 -10.99
N LYS A 6 -3.34 -23.57 -10.70
CA LYS A 6 -2.76 -22.44 -9.96
C LYS A 6 -2.88 -21.12 -10.74
N ARG A 7 -2.72 -21.15 -12.06
CA ARG A 7 -2.89 -19.97 -12.93
C ARG A 7 -4.34 -19.49 -12.97
N GLU A 8 -5.30 -20.41 -13.06
CA GLU A 8 -6.72 -20.07 -13.04
C GLU A 8 -7.15 -19.47 -11.70
N GLN A 9 -6.75 -20.07 -10.58
CA GLN A 9 -7.01 -19.54 -9.24
C GLN A 9 -6.40 -18.15 -9.06
N LYS A 10 -5.16 -17.94 -9.50
CA LYS A 10 -4.51 -16.62 -9.45
C LYS A 10 -5.30 -15.56 -10.23
N LYS A 11 -5.79 -15.91 -11.42
CA LYS A 11 -6.60 -15.00 -12.24
C LYS A 11 -7.91 -14.64 -11.53
N GLY A 12 -8.58 -15.61 -10.91
CA GLY A 12 -9.78 -15.39 -10.11
C GLY A 12 -9.55 -14.43 -8.93
N LEU A 13 -8.45 -14.62 -8.20
CA LEU A 13 -8.07 -13.71 -7.10
C LEU A 13 -7.78 -12.28 -7.58
N GLN A 14 -7.11 -12.12 -8.72
CA GLN A 14 -6.87 -10.80 -9.30
C GLN A 14 -8.16 -10.11 -9.73
N GLN A 15 -9.12 -10.85 -10.29
CA GLN A 15 -10.43 -10.30 -10.63
C GLN A 15 -11.22 -9.88 -9.39
N ALA A 16 -11.23 -10.70 -8.34
CA ALA A 16 -11.89 -10.37 -7.07
C ALA A 16 -11.29 -9.11 -6.43
N LEU A 17 -9.97 -8.97 -6.45
CA LEU A 17 -9.28 -7.77 -5.94
C LEU A 17 -9.70 -6.51 -6.72
N ARG A 18 -9.83 -6.58 -8.05
CA ARG A 18 -10.29 -5.43 -8.85
C ARG A 18 -11.74 -5.07 -8.55
N ALA A 19 -12.62 -6.05 -8.39
CA ALA A 19 -14.01 -5.79 -8.01
C ALA A 19 -14.10 -5.10 -6.64
N ALA A 20 -13.34 -5.57 -5.65
CA ALA A 20 -13.27 -4.95 -4.33
C ALA A 20 -12.75 -3.50 -4.38
N TYR A 21 -11.83 -3.20 -5.29
CA TYR A 21 -11.38 -1.82 -5.53
C TYR A 21 -12.49 -0.93 -6.09
N GLU A 22 -13.22 -1.38 -7.10
CA GLU A 22 -14.33 -0.60 -7.67
C GLU A 22 -15.40 -0.28 -6.61
N ASP A 23 -15.70 -1.23 -5.72
CA ASP A 23 -16.62 -1.01 -4.60
C ASP A 23 -16.06 0.01 -3.59
N LEU A 24 -14.78 -0.11 -3.23
CA LEU A 24 -14.10 0.82 -2.32
C LEU A 24 -14.05 2.25 -2.91
N LYS A 25 -13.79 2.38 -4.21
CA LYS A 25 -13.75 3.66 -4.92
C LYS A 25 -15.08 4.42 -4.83
N GLN A 26 -16.21 3.72 -4.77
CA GLN A 26 -17.51 4.36 -4.55
C GLN A 26 -17.58 5.06 -3.19
N SER A 27 -16.97 4.49 -2.14
CA SER A 27 -16.90 5.13 -0.82
C SER A 27 -16.07 6.42 -0.81
N TRP A 28 -15.13 6.55 -1.75
CA TRP A 28 -14.29 7.74 -1.94
C TRP A 28 -14.92 8.79 -2.86
N SER A 29 -16.23 8.71 -3.10
CA SER A 29 -16.94 9.57 -4.06
C SER A 29 -16.36 9.53 -5.48
N GLY A 30 -15.80 8.38 -5.88
CA GLY A 30 -15.27 8.17 -7.22
C GLY A 30 -13.83 8.64 -7.45
N TYR A 31 -13.07 8.96 -6.40
CA TYR A 31 -11.64 9.28 -6.52
C TYR A 31 -10.88 8.19 -7.31
N ASP A 32 -10.22 8.58 -8.39
CA ASP A 32 -9.64 7.69 -9.41
C ASP A 32 -8.11 7.59 -9.36
N GLY A 33 -7.48 8.14 -8.31
CA GLY A 33 -6.02 8.19 -8.20
C GLY A 33 -5.32 6.82 -8.21
N TYR A 34 -6.06 5.75 -7.94
CA TYR A 34 -5.55 4.37 -7.96
C TYR A 34 -5.95 3.59 -9.21
N ASP A 35 -6.74 4.15 -10.13
CA ASP A 35 -7.19 3.46 -11.36
C ASP A 35 -6.00 3.02 -12.21
N ALA A 36 -4.97 3.83 -12.31
CA ALA A 36 -3.75 3.50 -13.04
C ALA A 36 -2.99 2.32 -12.42
N TRP A 37 -3.08 2.14 -11.09
CA TRP A 37 -2.47 1.02 -10.38
C TRP A 37 -3.30 -0.27 -10.57
N PHE A 38 -4.62 -0.18 -10.40
CA PHE A 38 -5.56 -1.28 -10.62
C PHE A 38 -5.87 -1.57 -12.10
N GLY A 39 -5.43 -0.74 -13.05
CA GLY A 39 -5.57 -1.00 -14.49
C GLY A 39 -4.42 -1.83 -15.08
N ARG A 40 -3.27 -1.90 -14.39
CA ARG A 40 -2.09 -2.66 -14.83
C ARG A 40 -2.16 -4.12 -14.39
N GLU A 41 -1.47 -5.02 -15.09
CA GLU A 41 -1.32 -6.41 -14.66
C GLU A 41 -0.68 -6.48 -13.27
N LEU A 42 -1.41 -7.08 -12.32
CA LEU A 42 -0.92 -7.28 -10.96
C LEU A 42 0.24 -8.26 -10.96
N ASN A 43 1.44 -7.73 -10.76
CA ASN A 43 2.66 -8.52 -10.65
C ASN A 43 3.20 -8.53 -9.21
N ASN A 44 4.17 -9.41 -8.95
CA ASN A 44 4.75 -9.57 -7.61
C ASN A 44 5.45 -8.30 -7.12
N ALA A 45 5.99 -7.45 -8.00
CA ALA A 45 6.64 -6.21 -7.60
C ALA A 45 5.63 -5.17 -7.07
N GLN A 46 4.48 -5.04 -7.73
CA GLN A 46 3.40 -4.15 -7.24
C GLN A 46 2.84 -4.64 -5.90
N LEU A 47 2.62 -5.94 -5.75
CA LEU A 47 2.16 -6.52 -4.48
C LEU A 47 3.22 -6.34 -3.39
N SER A 48 4.50 -6.46 -3.73
CA SER A 48 5.61 -6.19 -2.80
C SER A 48 5.57 -4.74 -2.29
N THR A 49 5.31 -3.76 -3.15
CA THR A 49 5.20 -2.35 -2.69
C THR A 49 4.04 -2.11 -1.75
N VAL A 50 2.90 -2.80 -1.96
CA VAL A 50 1.74 -2.71 -1.05
C VAL A 50 2.02 -3.42 0.27
N ALA A 51 2.66 -4.59 0.25
CA ALA A 51 3.07 -5.28 1.47
C ALA A 51 4.02 -4.41 2.30
N SER A 52 5.09 -3.88 1.68
CA SER A 52 6.03 -2.98 2.36
C SER A 52 5.36 -1.69 2.86
N TYR A 53 4.38 -1.14 2.12
CA TYR A 53 3.60 -0.01 2.63
C TYR A 53 2.79 -0.40 3.86
N ASN A 54 2.08 -1.54 3.85
CA ASN A 54 1.32 -2.01 5.01
C ASN A 54 2.19 -2.32 6.23
N ASP A 55 3.41 -2.82 6.03
CA ASP A 55 4.38 -3.03 7.10
C ASP A 55 4.78 -1.70 7.76
N LEU A 56 4.79 -0.60 6.99
CA LEU A 56 5.17 0.74 7.45
C LEU A 56 3.98 1.60 7.91
N VAL A 57 2.73 1.24 7.60
CA VAL A 57 1.53 2.00 8.00
C VAL A 57 1.46 2.21 9.53
N PRO A 58 1.65 1.19 10.39
CA PRO A 58 1.62 1.38 11.85
C PRO A 58 2.67 2.38 12.35
N ALA A 59 3.84 2.38 11.70
CA ALA A 59 4.93 3.28 12.01
C ALA A 59 4.64 4.73 11.61
N PHE A 60 4.12 4.94 10.40
CA PHE A 60 3.70 6.28 9.95
C PHE A 60 2.53 6.82 10.78
N ASP A 61 1.59 5.96 11.19
CA ASP A 61 0.51 6.38 12.10
C ASP A 61 1.06 6.83 13.45
N SER A 62 2.05 6.13 13.99
CA SER A 62 2.73 6.51 15.23
C SER A 62 3.46 7.86 15.09
N LEU A 63 4.13 8.12 13.96
CA LEU A 63 4.77 9.41 13.69
C LEU A 63 3.74 10.54 13.51
N LEU A 64 2.59 10.27 12.89
CA LEU A 64 1.52 11.24 12.72
C LEU A 64 0.88 11.60 14.06
N GLN A 65 0.73 10.63 14.96
CA GLN A 65 0.29 10.86 16.34
C GLN A 65 1.31 11.70 17.12
N GLN A 66 2.61 11.44 16.97
CA GLN A 66 3.68 12.26 17.58
C GLN A 66 3.69 13.70 17.05
N ALA A 67 3.33 13.88 15.78
CA ALA A 67 3.16 15.18 15.16
C ALA A 67 1.83 15.87 15.54
N GLU A 68 0.99 15.26 16.39
CA GLU A 68 -0.34 15.76 16.76
C GLU A 68 -1.25 16.07 15.54
N GLY A 69 -1.03 15.35 14.43
CA GLY A 69 -1.74 15.57 13.17
C GLY A 69 -1.22 16.75 12.33
N ASP A 70 -0.17 17.44 12.75
CA ASP A 70 0.52 18.45 11.95
C ASP A 70 1.34 17.79 10.84
N LEU A 71 0.91 18.01 9.59
CA LEU A 71 1.57 17.40 8.43
C LEU A 71 2.98 17.94 8.17
N GLU A 72 3.26 19.21 8.48
CA GLU A 72 4.59 19.79 8.32
C GLU A 72 5.58 19.17 9.31
N GLN A 73 5.14 19.00 10.55
CA GLN A 73 5.91 18.30 11.59
C GLN A 73 6.08 16.82 11.27
N PHE A 74 5.04 16.15 10.77
CA PHE A 74 5.11 14.76 10.32
C PHE A 74 6.14 14.57 9.21
N TYR A 75 6.14 15.42 8.17
CA TYR A 75 7.12 15.32 7.08
C TYR A 75 8.55 15.53 7.57
N ARG A 76 8.77 16.39 8.57
CA ARG A 76 10.08 16.57 9.20
C ARG A 76 10.55 15.30 9.92
N LEU A 77 9.69 14.69 10.74
CA LEU A 77 10.00 13.44 11.44
C LEU A 77 10.29 12.28 10.47
N VAL A 78 9.53 12.19 9.38
CA VAL A 78 9.76 11.19 8.33
C VAL A 78 11.10 11.43 7.62
N GLN A 79 11.49 12.69 7.38
CA GLN A 79 12.80 13.01 6.79
C GLN A 79 13.95 12.66 7.73
N GLU A 80 13.86 13.04 9.01
CA GLU A 80 14.86 12.69 10.03
C GLU A 80 15.04 11.18 10.12
N LEU A 81 13.95 10.41 10.12
CA LEU A 81 13.98 8.96 10.11
C LEU A 81 14.62 8.39 8.82
N ALA A 82 14.32 8.97 7.66
CA ALA A 82 14.87 8.52 6.38
C ALA A 82 16.39 8.73 6.26
N GLU A 83 16.94 9.71 6.99
CA GLU A 83 18.38 9.99 7.06
C GLU A 83 19.14 9.02 7.97
N LEU A 84 18.46 8.27 8.83
CA LEU A 84 19.09 7.29 9.71
C LEU A 84 19.64 6.08 8.91
N PRO A 85 20.76 5.49 9.34
CA PRO A 85 21.23 4.19 8.88
C PRO A 85 20.12 3.12 8.99
N ALA A 86 20.12 2.11 8.11
CA ALA A 86 19.05 1.11 8.06
C ALA A 86 18.92 0.31 9.37
N ASP A 87 20.01 0.17 10.10
CA ASP A 87 20.17 -0.41 11.42
C ASP A 87 19.62 0.45 12.56
N GLU A 88 19.38 1.74 12.33
CA GLU A 88 18.76 2.67 13.28
C GLU A 88 17.30 3.01 12.90
N ARG A 89 16.83 2.56 11.74
CA ARG A 89 15.43 2.68 11.26
C ARG A 89 14.52 1.56 11.77
N GLU A 90 14.69 1.15 13.02
CA GLU A 90 13.65 0.34 13.68
C GLU A 90 12.53 1.28 14.13
N LEU A 91 11.39 1.16 13.43
CA LEU A 91 10.14 1.85 13.68
C LEU A 91 9.20 1.00 14.55
#